data_AF-A0A1A7WAT9-F1
#
_entry.id   AF-A0A1A7WAT9-F1
#
_cell.length_a   1.000
_cell.length_b   1.000
_cell.length_c   1.000
_cell.angle_alpha   90.00
_cell.angle_beta   90.00
_cell.angle_gamma   90.00
#
_symmetry.space_group_name_H-M   'P 1'
#
loop_
_entity.id
_entity.type
_entity.pdbx_description
1 polymer ?
#
loop_
_entity_poly.entity_id
_entity_poly.type
_entity_poly.pdbx_seq_one_letter_code
_entity_poly.pdbx_strand_id
1 'polypeptide(L)'
;NLAFFGNPPRASWTQLSEVLSWQFSTFAGRGLNKDQLSMLGEKLLGQHASCSDYQVSWSKFAKENIPGKPFSFWMWLDSILELIKKHLLPVWNENYIMGFVSKEMERVLLKDREPGTFLLRFSESHLGGITFTWVEHSENGEVKFNSVEPYTKNRLSALPFADIIRDYKVISDGVVPENPLKFLYPDIPKDEAFGRLYNSQPSKVHPYIPSTLIPISEMRSNSSRTPRSCQSPEPPMTPGEFDMLSEHLCFDIDTMSSPYSE
;
A
#
# COMPACT_ATOMS: atom_id res chain seq x y z
N ASN A 1 29.20 -13.78 23.21
CA ASN A 1 29.54 -14.98 22.42
C ASN A 1 29.70 -14.57 20.96
N LEU A 2 30.94 -14.31 20.51
CA LEU A 2 31.22 -13.81 19.14
C LEU A 2 30.99 -14.87 18.05
N ALA A 3 30.97 -16.16 18.41
CA ALA A 3 30.77 -17.28 17.48
C ALA A 3 29.30 -17.68 17.29
N PHE A 4 28.35 -16.96 17.90
CA PHE A 4 26.93 -17.32 17.91
C PHE A 4 26.34 -17.48 16.49
N PHE A 5 26.69 -16.58 15.56
CA PHE A 5 26.22 -16.64 14.18
C PHE A 5 27.01 -17.61 13.29
N GLY A 6 28.06 -18.26 13.81
CA GLY A 6 28.77 -19.33 13.12
C GLY A 6 27.97 -20.63 13.05
N ASN A 7 27.14 -20.90 14.06
CA ASN A 7 26.14 -21.98 14.04
C ASN A 7 24.91 -21.53 14.84
N PRO A 8 24.03 -20.70 14.23
CA PRO A 8 22.92 -20.12 14.96
C PRO A 8 21.91 -21.21 15.37
N PRO A 9 21.52 -21.29 16.66
CA PRO A 9 20.53 -22.25 17.11
C PRO A 9 19.18 -21.96 16.44
N ARG A 10 18.38 -23.01 16.27
CA ARG A 10 17.00 -22.85 15.79
C ARG A 10 16.11 -22.41 16.96
N ALA A 11 15.14 -21.55 16.67
CA ALA A 11 14.16 -21.09 17.65
C ALA A 11 12.82 -21.80 17.42
N SER A 12 12.09 -22.11 18.48
CA SER A 12 10.70 -22.55 18.36
C SER A 12 9.81 -21.39 17.89
N TRP A 13 8.73 -21.69 17.17
CA TRP A 13 7.76 -20.66 16.78
C TRP A 13 7.15 -19.96 18.01
N THR A 14 6.88 -20.70 19.09
CA THR A 14 6.35 -20.13 20.34
C THR A 14 7.24 -19.01 20.86
N GLN A 15 8.55 -19.27 21.03
CA GLN A 15 9.50 -18.26 21.49
C GLN A 15 9.64 -17.10 20.49
N LEU A 16 9.69 -17.41 19.18
CA LEU A 16 9.82 -16.38 18.16
C LEU A 16 8.59 -15.45 18.13
N SER A 17 7.39 -16.01 18.22
CA SER A 17 6.12 -15.28 18.19
C SER A 17 5.98 -14.30 19.36
N GLU A 18 6.45 -14.68 20.55
CA GLU A 18 6.51 -13.79 21.72
C GLU A 18 7.46 -12.63 21.47
N VAL A 19 8.68 -12.91 20.98
CA VAL A 19 9.67 -11.88 20.65
C VAL A 19 9.13 -10.94 19.58
N LEU A 20 8.47 -11.45 18.53
CA LEU A 20 7.84 -10.61 17.52
C LEU A 20 6.78 -9.71 18.14
N SER A 21 5.89 -10.25 18.99
CA SER A 21 4.89 -9.43 19.68
C SER A 21 5.52 -8.34 20.55
N TRP A 22 6.62 -8.64 21.25
CA TRP A 22 7.37 -7.65 22.02
C TRP A 22 8.01 -6.57 21.15
N GLN A 23 8.53 -6.91 19.97
CA GLN A 23 9.03 -5.91 19.02
C GLN A 23 7.93 -4.93 18.65
N PHE A 24 6.74 -5.42 18.26
CA PHE A 24 5.61 -4.53 17.95
C PHE A 24 5.16 -3.71 19.16
N SER A 25 5.09 -4.31 20.34
CA SER A 25 4.74 -3.59 21.56
C SER A 25 5.72 -2.47 21.90
N THR A 26 7.02 -2.71 21.71
CA THR A 26 8.08 -1.75 22.06
C THR A 26 8.16 -0.61 21.05
N PHE A 27 8.07 -0.93 19.76
CA PHE A 27 8.30 0.05 18.69
C PHE A 27 7.02 0.73 18.18
N ALA A 28 5.89 0.05 18.28
CA ALA A 28 4.60 0.53 17.79
C ALA A 28 3.57 0.74 18.91
N GLY A 29 3.93 0.55 20.19
CA GLY A 29 3.05 0.77 21.35
C GLY A 29 2.04 -0.35 21.61
N ARG A 30 1.85 -1.26 20.66
CA ARG A 30 0.93 -2.39 20.75
C ARG A 30 1.51 -3.62 20.06
N GLY A 31 1.47 -4.76 20.76
CA GLY A 31 1.91 -6.06 20.26
C GLY A 31 0.96 -6.71 19.25
N LEU A 32 1.27 -7.94 18.87
CA LEU A 32 0.50 -8.72 17.90
C LEU A 32 -0.53 -9.60 18.61
N ASN A 33 -1.72 -9.72 18.01
CA ASN A 33 -2.77 -10.62 18.49
C ASN A 33 -2.57 -12.06 17.96
N LYS A 34 -3.37 -13.00 18.47
CA LYS A 34 -3.26 -14.43 18.11
C LYS A 34 -3.45 -14.68 16.62
N ASP A 35 -4.40 -14.00 15.98
CA ASP A 35 -4.72 -14.20 14.56
C ASP A 35 -3.59 -13.67 13.66
N GLN A 36 -3.03 -12.51 14.00
CA GLN A 36 -1.87 -11.93 13.34
C GLN A 36 -0.65 -12.83 13.46
N LEU A 37 -0.39 -13.37 14.65
CA LEU A 37 0.69 -14.33 14.88
C LEU A 37 0.45 -15.63 14.11
N SER A 38 -0.79 -16.13 14.04
CA SER A 38 -1.12 -17.32 13.25
C SER A 38 -0.77 -17.12 11.78
N MET A 39 -1.16 -15.98 11.18
CA MET A 39 -0.84 -15.65 9.79
C MET A 39 0.67 -15.55 9.55
N LEU A 40 1.42 -14.91 10.47
CA LEU A 40 2.88 -14.84 10.38
C LEU A 40 3.53 -16.23 10.46
N GLY A 41 2.99 -17.10 11.33
CA GLY A 41 3.42 -18.49 11.45
C GLY A 41 3.19 -19.25 10.16
N GLU A 42 2.00 -19.18 9.58
CA GLU A 42 1.68 -19.78 8.27
C GLU A 42 2.59 -19.23 7.16
N LYS A 43 2.90 -17.93 7.19
CA LYS A 43 3.78 -17.32 6.19
C LYS A 43 5.22 -17.82 6.28
N LEU A 44 5.73 -18.04 7.49
CA LEU A 44 7.11 -18.46 7.73
C LEU A 44 7.27 -19.99 7.65
N LEU A 45 6.26 -20.74 8.07
CA LEU A 45 6.30 -22.20 8.22
C LEU A 45 5.54 -22.94 7.11
N GLY A 46 4.66 -22.26 6.39
CA GLY A 46 3.72 -22.87 5.45
C GLY A 46 2.58 -23.60 6.17
N GLN A 47 1.99 -24.59 5.50
CA GLN A 47 0.92 -25.45 6.04
C GLN A 47 1.34 -26.26 7.30
N HIS A 48 2.62 -26.25 7.66
CA HIS A 48 3.14 -26.93 8.86
C HIS A 48 3.03 -26.10 10.15
N ALA A 49 2.44 -24.90 10.11
CA ALA A 49 2.28 -24.04 11.29
C ALA A 49 1.43 -24.66 12.42
N SER A 50 0.60 -25.67 12.13
CA SER A 50 -0.22 -26.37 13.13
C SER A 50 0.56 -27.39 13.99
N CYS A 51 1.82 -27.68 13.65
CA CYS A 51 2.66 -28.60 14.42
C CYS A 51 3.47 -27.82 15.45
N SER A 52 3.16 -28.02 16.72
CA SER A 52 3.59 -27.21 17.88
C SER A 52 5.10 -27.17 18.18
N ASP A 53 5.97 -27.76 17.35
CA ASP A 53 7.42 -27.80 17.59
C ASP A 53 8.25 -27.49 16.33
N TYR A 54 7.68 -26.77 15.36
CA TYR A 54 8.46 -26.40 14.18
C TYR A 54 9.57 -25.41 14.56
N GLN A 55 10.81 -25.80 14.30
CA GLN A 55 12.00 -25.01 14.56
C GLN A 55 12.34 -24.12 13.36
N VAL A 56 12.43 -22.81 13.61
CA VAL A 56 12.84 -21.80 12.63
C VAL A 56 14.36 -21.62 12.66
N SER A 57 15.01 -21.81 11.52
CA SER A 57 16.43 -21.49 11.37
C SER A 57 16.64 -19.98 11.18
N TRP A 58 17.80 -19.47 11.62
CA TRP A 58 18.19 -18.07 11.37
C TRP A 58 18.18 -17.73 9.87
N SER A 59 18.62 -18.67 9.03
CA SER A 59 18.60 -18.48 7.58
C SER A 59 17.18 -18.26 7.07
N LYS A 60 16.21 -19.12 7.45
CA LYS A 60 14.81 -18.98 7.04
C LYS A 60 14.16 -17.68 7.52
N PHE A 61 14.53 -17.22 8.71
CA PHE A 61 13.99 -16.00 9.30
C PHE A 61 14.55 -14.72 8.65
N ALA A 62 15.86 -14.63 8.48
CA ALA A 62 16.53 -13.36 8.15
C ALA A 62 17.29 -13.33 6.83
N LYS A 63 17.76 -14.47 6.31
CA LYS A 63 18.65 -14.53 5.14
C LYS A 63 17.97 -15.01 3.86
N GLU A 64 17.16 -16.06 3.97
CA GLU A 64 16.47 -16.68 2.84
C GLU A 64 15.29 -15.81 2.42
N ASN A 65 15.11 -15.71 1.12
CA ASN A 65 13.99 -14.99 0.55
C ASN A 65 12.71 -15.80 0.69
N ILE A 66 11.59 -15.12 0.93
CA ILE A 66 10.27 -15.75 0.90
C ILE A 66 10.04 -16.30 -0.52
N PRO A 67 9.45 -17.50 -0.67
CA PRO A 67 9.15 -18.07 -1.98
C PRO A 67 8.41 -17.06 -2.89
N GLY A 68 9.00 -16.79 -4.07
CA GLY A 68 8.43 -15.86 -5.05
C GLY A 68 8.59 -14.37 -4.71
N LYS A 69 9.43 -14.01 -3.73
CA LYS A 69 9.72 -12.61 -3.35
C LYS A 69 11.24 -12.35 -3.33
N PRO A 70 11.67 -11.11 -3.60
CA PRO A 70 13.09 -10.74 -3.60
C PRO A 70 13.62 -10.34 -2.21
N PHE A 71 12.92 -10.68 -1.13
CA PHE A 71 13.26 -10.24 0.23
C PHE A 71 12.99 -11.34 1.27
N SER A 72 13.69 -11.27 2.40
CA SER A 72 13.52 -12.18 3.54
C SER A 72 12.32 -11.81 4.42
N PHE A 73 11.90 -12.75 5.26
CA PHE A 73 10.80 -12.55 6.21
C PHE A 73 11.07 -11.38 7.16
N TRP A 74 12.27 -11.35 7.76
CA TRP A 74 12.66 -10.27 8.67
C TRP A 74 12.66 -8.90 7.97
N MET A 75 13.24 -8.78 6.77
CA MET A 75 13.26 -7.50 6.03
C MET A 75 11.85 -6.98 5.75
N TRP A 76 10.93 -7.87 5.39
CA TRP A 76 9.53 -7.53 5.18
C TRP A 76 8.85 -7.05 6.47
N LEU A 77 9.05 -7.78 7.57
CA LEU A 77 8.46 -7.44 8.86
C LEU A 77 9.01 -6.14 9.45
N ASP A 78 10.33 -5.95 9.37
CA ASP A 78 11.02 -4.73 9.81
C ASP A 78 10.56 -3.50 9.01
N SER A 79 10.38 -3.66 7.69
CA SER A 79 9.83 -2.59 6.84
C SER A 79 8.38 -2.22 7.22
N ILE A 80 7.57 -3.20 7.65
CA ILE A 80 6.22 -2.95 8.18
C ILE A 80 6.30 -2.21 9.51
N LEU A 81 7.20 -2.63 10.41
CA LEU A 81 7.38 -1.99 11.71
C LEU A 81 7.82 -0.52 11.54
N GLU A 82 8.73 -0.25 10.61
CA GLU A 82 9.14 1.11 10.25
C GLU A 82 7.96 1.93 9.70
N LEU A 83 7.14 1.33 8.81
CA LEU A 83 5.95 1.96 8.24
C LEU A 83 4.96 2.36 9.33
N ILE A 84 4.69 1.47 10.29
CA ILE A 84 3.79 1.74 11.41
C ILE A 84 4.33 2.90 12.22
N LYS A 85 5.60 2.80 12.65
CA LYS A 85 6.24 3.79 13.51
C LYS A 85 6.20 5.20 12.90
N LYS A 86 6.40 5.33 11.59
CA LYS A 86 6.49 6.63 10.92
C LYS A 86 5.14 7.20 10.48
N HIS A 87 4.21 6.36 10.01
CA HIS A 87 3.02 6.85 9.30
C HIS A 87 1.69 6.33 9.82
N LEU A 88 1.67 5.23 10.58
CA LEU A 88 0.42 4.56 10.97
C LEU A 88 0.24 4.41 12.47
N LEU A 89 1.13 4.98 13.29
CA LEU A 89 1.15 4.79 14.74
C LEU A 89 -0.20 5.10 15.41
N PRO A 90 -0.91 6.20 15.09
CA PRO A 90 -2.22 6.47 15.70
C PRO A 90 -3.25 5.40 15.31
N VAL A 91 -3.28 5.01 14.04
CA VAL A 91 -4.24 4.02 13.50
C VAL A 91 -3.97 2.62 14.05
N TRP A 92 -2.70 2.27 14.27
CA TRP A 92 -2.28 0.98 14.83
C TRP A 92 -2.68 0.82 16.30
N ASN A 93 -2.48 1.88 17.09
CA ASN A 93 -2.79 1.88 18.52
C ASN A 93 -4.30 1.75 18.80
N GLU A 94 -5.13 2.38 17.97
CA GLU A 94 -6.60 2.27 18.05
C GLU A 94 -7.15 0.93 17.53
N ASN A 95 -6.27 0.00 17.12
CA ASN A 95 -6.65 -1.31 16.58
C ASN A 95 -7.50 -1.27 15.30
N TYR A 96 -7.38 -0.20 14.50
CA TYR A 96 -8.07 -0.09 13.21
C TYR A 96 -7.36 -0.86 12.09
N ILE A 97 -6.09 -1.23 12.29
CA ILE A 97 -5.32 -2.05 11.34
C ILE A 97 -5.36 -3.52 11.77
N MET A 98 -6.03 -4.34 10.96
CA MET A 98 -5.98 -5.80 11.06
C MET A 98 -4.57 -6.32 10.76
N GLY A 99 -3.89 -5.71 9.77
CA GLY A 99 -2.46 -5.86 9.56
C GLY A 99 -2.08 -7.18 8.89
N PHE A 100 -1.89 -8.23 9.68
CA PHE A 100 -1.44 -9.54 9.19
C PHE A 100 -2.62 -10.46 8.91
N VAL A 101 -3.21 -10.31 7.72
CA VAL A 101 -4.33 -11.12 7.24
C VAL A 101 -4.04 -11.60 5.81
N SER A 102 -4.26 -12.89 5.56
CA SER A 102 -4.09 -13.48 4.23
C SER A 102 -5.21 -13.05 3.28
N LYS A 103 -4.95 -13.10 1.97
CA LYS A 103 -5.98 -12.82 0.95
C LYS A 103 -7.21 -13.72 1.02
N GLU A 104 -7.06 -14.93 1.56
CA GLU A 104 -8.19 -15.84 1.73
C GLU A 104 -9.02 -15.43 2.93
N MET A 105 -8.36 -15.16 4.06
CA MET A 105 -9.02 -14.77 5.30
C MET A 105 -9.72 -13.41 5.17
N GLU A 106 -9.13 -12.44 4.47
CA GLU A 106 -9.79 -11.14 4.26
C GLU A 106 -11.13 -11.28 3.51
N ARG A 107 -11.21 -12.20 2.54
CA ARG A 107 -12.44 -12.45 1.79
C ARG A 107 -13.47 -13.12 2.66
N VAL A 108 -13.08 -14.08 3.49
CA VAL A 108 -13.99 -14.73 4.46
C VAL A 108 -14.57 -13.69 5.43
N LEU A 109 -13.74 -12.78 5.93
CA LEU A 109 -14.17 -11.75 6.89
C LEU A 109 -15.11 -10.71 6.27
N LEU A 110 -14.92 -10.38 4.99
CA LEU A 110 -15.68 -9.36 4.29
C LEU A 110 -16.92 -9.90 3.53
N LYS A 111 -16.99 -11.21 3.25
CA LYS A 111 -18.04 -11.81 2.40
C LYS A 111 -19.46 -11.53 2.88
N ASP A 112 -19.68 -11.57 4.19
CA ASP A 112 -21.00 -11.43 4.82
C ASP A 112 -21.20 -10.03 5.42
N ARG A 113 -20.46 -9.02 4.94
CA ARG A 113 -20.49 -7.64 5.45
C ARG A 113 -21.23 -6.69 4.51
N GLU A 114 -21.59 -5.52 5.01
CA GLU A 114 -22.29 -4.51 4.21
C GLU A 114 -21.39 -3.93 3.11
N PRO A 115 -21.95 -3.61 1.92
CA PRO A 115 -21.20 -2.96 0.85
C PRO A 115 -20.49 -1.69 1.32
N GLY A 116 -19.22 -1.58 0.96
CA GLY A 116 -18.33 -0.49 1.40
C GLY A 116 -17.66 -0.73 2.75
N THR A 117 -17.87 -1.90 3.36
CA THR A 117 -17.03 -2.36 4.47
C THR A 117 -15.63 -2.67 3.96
N PHE A 118 -14.62 -2.11 4.62
CA PHE A 118 -13.22 -2.27 4.23
C PHE A 118 -12.35 -2.75 5.38
N LEU A 119 -11.26 -3.43 5.03
CA LEU A 119 -10.28 -3.99 5.95
C LEU A 119 -8.88 -3.49 5.57
N LEU A 120 -8.11 -3.09 6.59
CA LEU A 120 -6.72 -2.65 6.44
C LEU A 120 -5.74 -3.79 6.69
N ARG A 121 -4.84 -4.05 5.73
CA ARG A 121 -3.79 -5.07 5.88
C ARG A 121 -2.45 -4.63 5.31
N PHE A 122 -1.39 -5.24 5.79
CA PHE A 122 -0.07 -5.07 5.21
C PHE A 122 0.07 -5.88 3.92
N SER A 123 0.80 -5.32 2.98
CA SER A 123 1.11 -5.97 1.71
C SER A 123 2.09 -7.10 1.95
N GLU A 124 1.70 -8.30 1.52
CA GLU A 124 2.60 -9.46 1.48
C GLU A 124 3.55 -9.44 0.27
N SER A 125 3.30 -8.56 -0.70
CA SER A 125 4.04 -8.49 -1.96
C SER A 125 5.04 -7.34 -2.02
N HIS A 126 4.88 -6.32 -1.19
CA HIS A 126 5.68 -5.10 -1.20
C HIS A 126 6.30 -4.90 0.18
N LEU A 127 7.56 -4.50 0.23
CA LEU A 127 8.24 -4.12 1.47
C LEU A 127 7.57 -2.87 2.07
N GLY A 128 7.11 -2.97 3.32
CA GLY A 128 6.56 -1.82 4.04
C GLY A 128 5.41 -1.13 3.32
N GLY A 129 4.45 -1.92 2.80
CA GLY A 129 3.24 -1.39 2.17
C GLY A 129 1.99 -1.68 2.99
N ILE A 130 1.06 -0.72 3.07
CA ILE A 130 -0.30 -0.92 3.58
C ILE A 130 -1.29 -0.86 2.42
N THR A 131 -2.29 -1.74 2.43
CA THR A 131 -3.39 -1.75 1.47
C THR A 131 -4.70 -1.91 2.20
N PHE A 132 -5.80 -1.62 1.51
CA PHE A 132 -7.13 -1.91 1.99
C PHE A 132 -7.94 -2.64 0.93
N THR A 133 -8.81 -3.51 1.40
CA THR A 133 -9.74 -4.28 0.59
C THR A 133 -11.15 -3.91 1.02
N TRP A 134 -12.04 -3.65 0.08
CA TRP A 134 -13.46 -3.41 0.37
C TRP A 134 -14.35 -4.39 -0.39
N VAL A 135 -15.54 -4.63 0.17
CA VAL A 135 -16.57 -5.48 -0.42
C VAL A 135 -17.61 -4.64 -1.16
N GLU A 136 -18.00 -5.12 -2.33
CA GLU A 136 -19.11 -4.57 -3.13
C GLU A 136 -20.06 -5.70 -3.51
N HIS A 137 -21.37 -5.43 -3.41
CA HIS A 137 -22.38 -6.35 -3.90
C HIS A 137 -22.85 -5.85 -5.26
N SER A 138 -22.64 -6.67 -6.29
CA SER A 138 -23.17 -6.38 -7.62
C SER A 138 -24.69 -6.58 -7.63
N GLU A 139 -25.39 -5.91 -8.55
CA GLU A 139 -26.85 -6.07 -8.73
C GLU A 139 -27.28 -7.53 -8.93
N ASN A 140 -26.38 -8.37 -9.45
CA ASN A 140 -26.58 -9.80 -9.67
C ASN A 140 -26.46 -10.66 -8.39
N GLY A 141 -26.22 -10.05 -7.23
CA GLY A 141 -25.97 -10.76 -5.96
C GLY A 141 -24.55 -11.31 -5.82
N GLU A 142 -23.65 -11.07 -6.78
CA GLU A 142 -22.25 -11.45 -6.68
C GLU A 142 -21.47 -10.51 -5.75
N VAL A 143 -20.73 -11.10 -4.82
CA VAL A 143 -19.82 -10.38 -3.91
C VAL A 143 -18.47 -10.19 -4.61
N LYS A 144 -18.07 -8.93 -4.81
CA LYS A 144 -16.77 -8.54 -5.36
C LYS A 144 -15.89 -7.95 -4.27
N PHE A 145 -14.60 -8.25 -4.35
CA PHE A 145 -13.58 -7.71 -3.46
C PHE A 145 -12.58 -6.91 -4.29
N ASN A 146 -12.43 -5.65 -3.97
CA ASN A 146 -11.48 -4.77 -4.62
C ASN A 146 -10.38 -4.40 -3.64
N SER A 147 -9.13 -4.53 -4.05
CA SER A 147 -7.96 -4.13 -3.25
C SER A 147 -7.16 -3.08 -4.00
N VAL A 148 -6.70 -2.05 -3.29
CA VAL A 148 -5.81 -1.03 -3.87
C VAL A 148 -4.37 -1.48 -3.97
N GLU A 149 -3.62 -0.85 -4.87
CA GLU A 149 -2.16 -0.95 -4.86
C GLU A 149 -1.62 -0.49 -3.48
N PRO A 150 -0.68 -1.23 -2.88
CA PRO A 150 -0.17 -0.90 -1.56
C PRO A 150 0.53 0.47 -1.50
N TYR A 151 0.14 1.28 -0.53
CA TYR A 151 0.81 2.53 -0.20
C TYR A 151 2.09 2.25 0.57
N THR A 152 3.22 2.61 -0.04
CA THR A 152 4.54 2.53 0.58
C THR A 152 4.87 3.83 1.32
N LYS A 153 5.95 3.82 2.11
CA LYS A 153 6.45 5.01 2.82
C LYS A 153 6.54 6.28 1.97
N ASN A 154 6.91 6.15 0.69
CA ASN A 154 7.06 7.29 -0.21
C ASN A 154 5.70 7.98 -0.47
N ARG A 155 4.63 7.19 -0.64
CA ARG A 155 3.27 7.71 -0.83
C ARG A 155 2.71 8.27 0.48
N LEU A 156 2.91 7.56 1.59
CA LEU A 156 2.43 8.00 2.91
C LEU A 156 3.16 9.23 3.46
N SER A 157 4.36 9.52 2.95
CA SER A 157 5.07 10.76 3.26
C SER A 157 4.46 11.98 2.55
N ALA A 158 3.83 11.78 1.39
CA ALA A 158 3.18 12.85 0.63
C ALA A 158 1.74 13.10 1.09
N LEU A 159 1.02 12.04 1.48
CA LEU A 159 -0.36 12.13 1.95
C LEU A 159 -0.58 11.20 3.15
N PRO A 160 -1.01 11.73 4.31
CA PRO A 160 -1.29 10.92 5.49
C PRO A 160 -2.36 9.87 5.25
N PHE A 161 -2.20 8.70 5.88
CA PHE A 161 -3.05 7.55 5.59
C PHE A 161 -4.54 7.79 5.91
N ALA A 162 -4.85 8.54 6.97
CA ALA A 162 -6.24 8.89 7.30
C ALA A 162 -6.90 9.76 6.22
N ASP A 163 -6.14 10.71 5.64
CA ASP A 163 -6.63 11.54 4.55
C ASP A 163 -6.81 10.72 3.26
N ILE A 164 -5.94 9.72 3.02
CA ILE A 164 -6.13 8.75 1.93
C ILE A 164 -7.49 8.07 2.06
N ILE A 165 -7.81 7.53 3.25
CA ILE A 165 -9.09 6.83 3.50
C ILE A 165 -10.29 7.78 3.38
N ARG A 166 -10.16 9.02 3.85
CA ARG A 166 -11.21 10.05 3.76
C ARG A 166 -11.56 10.39 2.32
N ASP A 167 -10.55 10.71 1.52
CA ASP A 167 -10.71 11.31 0.20
C ASP A 167 -10.57 10.29 -0.94
N TYR A 168 -10.39 9.00 -0.63
CA TYR A 168 -10.29 7.96 -1.66
C TYR A 168 -11.52 7.97 -2.57
N LYS A 169 -11.29 7.96 -3.89
CA LYS A 169 -12.36 7.89 -4.88
C LYS A 169 -12.07 6.83 -5.92
N VAL A 170 -13.11 6.17 -6.40
CA VAL A 170 -13.02 5.24 -7.53
C VAL A 170 -13.79 5.83 -8.70
N ILE A 171 -13.18 5.80 -9.89
CA ILE A 171 -13.83 6.17 -11.14
C ILE A 171 -14.17 4.89 -11.89
N SER A 172 -15.46 4.73 -12.20
CA SER A 172 -15.97 3.62 -13.00
C SER A 172 -16.77 4.20 -14.19
N ASP A 173 -16.39 3.84 -15.41
CA ASP A 173 -17.13 4.07 -16.67
C ASP A 173 -17.87 5.44 -16.80
N GLY A 174 -17.18 6.55 -16.52
CA GLY A 174 -17.70 7.91 -16.75
C GLY A 174 -18.66 8.46 -15.70
N VAL A 175 -18.84 7.75 -14.58
CA VAL A 175 -19.65 8.20 -13.43
C VAL A 175 -18.85 9.11 -12.49
N VAL A 176 -19.57 9.93 -11.71
CA VAL A 176 -19.01 10.78 -10.64
C VAL A 176 -18.15 9.94 -9.69
N PRO A 177 -16.91 10.35 -9.39
CA PRO A 177 -16.06 9.61 -8.47
C PRO A 177 -16.66 9.57 -7.06
N GLU A 178 -17.04 8.39 -6.58
CA GLU A 178 -17.57 8.16 -5.23
C GLU A 178 -16.51 7.52 -4.34
N ASN A 179 -16.60 7.74 -3.02
CA ASN A 179 -15.78 7.02 -2.05
C ASN A 179 -16.46 5.68 -1.72
N PRO A 180 -15.87 4.53 -2.11
CA PRO A 180 -16.44 3.23 -1.81
C PRO A 180 -16.31 2.84 -0.32
N LEU A 181 -15.47 3.52 0.45
CA LEU A 181 -15.17 3.20 1.84
C LEU A 181 -16.17 3.87 2.78
N LYS A 182 -16.99 3.04 3.43
CA LYS A 182 -18.07 3.48 4.34
C LYS A 182 -17.83 3.00 5.77
N PHE A 183 -17.52 1.73 5.95
CA PHE A 183 -17.35 1.11 7.26
C PHE A 183 -16.00 0.44 7.38
N LEU A 184 -15.26 0.72 8.44
CA LEU A 184 -14.10 -0.07 8.82
C LEU A 184 -14.59 -1.37 9.47
N TYR A 185 -14.02 -2.51 9.05
CA TYR A 185 -14.33 -3.81 9.63
C TYR A 185 -14.16 -3.80 11.16
N PRO A 186 -15.11 -4.37 11.94
CA PRO A 186 -16.28 -5.12 11.46
C PRO A 186 -17.49 -4.28 11.03
N ASP A 187 -17.75 -3.15 11.66
CA ASP A 187 -19.00 -2.36 11.52
C ASP A 187 -18.85 -0.92 12.04
N ILE A 188 -17.63 -0.35 11.98
CA ILE A 188 -17.34 0.99 12.51
C ILE A 188 -17.45 2.01 11.37
N PRO A 189 -18.27 3.06 11.47
CA PRO A 189 -18.30 4.13 10.47
C PRO A 189 -16.91 4.73 10.24
N LYS A 190 -16.52 4.93 8.98
CA LYS A 190 -15.19 5.46 8.61
C LYS A 190 -14.84 6.74 9.36
N ASP A 191 -15.78 7.69 9.45
CA ASP A 191 -15.54 8.97 10.11
C ASP A 191 -15.50 8.86 11.64
N GLU A 192 -16.07 7.82 12.22
CA GLU A 192 -15.91 7.52 13.65
C GLU A 192 -14.49 6.99 13.92
N ALA A 193 -14.00 6.09 13.06
CA ALA A 193 -12.66 5.52 13.19
C ALA A 193 -11.55 6.55 12.88
N PHE A 194 -11.63 7.24 11.74
CA PHE A 194 -10.55 8.09 11.23
C PHE A 194 -10.77 9.59 11.46
N GLY A 195 -11.97 10.02 11.90
CA GLY A 195 -12.32 11.43 12.02
C GLY A 195 -11.35 12.27 12.85
N ARG A 196 -10.84 11.69 13.94
CA ARG A 196 -9.85 12.34 14.82
C ARG A 196 -8.46 12.49 14.19
N LEU A 197 -8.18 11.70 13.16
CA LEU A 197 -6.89 11.62 12.48
C LEU A 197 -6.89 12.41 11.16
N TYR A 198 -8.04 12.91 10.73
CA TYR A 198 -8.14 13.78 9.56
C TYR A 198 -7.37 15.06 9.81
N ASN A 199 -6.50 15.41 8.86
CA ASN A 199 -5.88 16.73 8.91
C ASN A 199 -6.95 17.78 8.69
N SER A 200 -7.36 18.41 9.78
CA SER A 200 -8.02 19.70 9.76
C SER A 200 -6.92 20.74 9.53
N GLN A 201 -6.47 20.93 8.29
CA GLN A 201 -5.74 22.15 7.97
C GLN A 201 -6.72 23.30 8.21
N PRO A 202 -6.53 24.17 9.23
CA PRO A 202 -7.29 25.40 9.27
C PRO A 202 -6.97 26.11 7.97
N SER A 203 -7.99 26.46 7.20
CA SER A 203 -7.86 27.30 6.02
C SER A 203 -7.18 28.59 6.44
N LYS A 204 -5.85 28.63 6.39
CA LYS A 204 -5.11 29.88 6.53
C LYS A 204 -5.59 30.71 5.37
N VAL A 205 -6.21 31.84 5.70
CA VAL A 205 -6.66 32.86 4.74
C VAL A 205 -5.41 33.33 3.99
N HIS A 206 -5.13 32.64 2.90
CA HIS A 206 -4.07 32.97 1.96
C HIS A 206 -4.78 33.33 0.66
N PRO A 207 -4.26 34.30 -0.12
CA PRO A 207 -4.89 34.77 -1.35
C PRO A 207 -4.90 33.71 -2.47
N TYR A 208 -4.47 32.48 -2.19
CA TYR A 208 -4.32 31.39 -3.12
C TYR A 208 -5.42 30.35 -2.91
N ILE A 209 -5.86 29.74 -4.01
CA ILE A 209 -6.85 28.65 -3.99
C ILE A 209 -6.18 27.41 -3.36
N PRO A 210 -6.72 26.86 -2.25
CA PRO A 210 -6.15 25.67 -1.63
C PRO A 210 -6.31 24.45 -2.55
N SER A 211 -5.24 23.67 -2.72
CA SER A 211 -5.26 22.40 -3.43
C SER A 211 -5.07 21.23 -2.46
N THR A 212 -5.75 20.11 -2.73
CA THR A 212 -5.67 18.87 -1.92
C THR A 212 -5.39 17.68 -2.83
N LEU A 213 -4.55 16.76 -2.35
CA LEU A 213 -4.25 15.52 -3.08
C LEU A 213 -5.35 14.50 -2.79
N ILE A 214 -6.01 14.03 -3.85
CA ILE A 214 -7.09 13.03 -3.77
C ILE A 214 -6.57 11.74 -4.41
N PRO A 215 -6.50 10.62 -3.67
CA PRO A 215 -6.14 9.34 -4.25
C PRO A 215 -7.32 8.78 -5.05
N ILE A 216 -7.08 8.54 -6.34
CA ILE A 216 -8.10 8.05 -7.28
C ILE A 216 -7.63 6.75 -7.93
N SER A 217 -8.48 5.73 -7.92
CA SER A 217 -8.28 4.51 -8.73
C SER A 217 -9.26 4.48 -9.89
N GLU A 218 -8.78 4.12 -11.08
CA GLU A 218 -9.61 3.86 -12.26
C GLU A 218 -9.96 2.37 -12.31
N MET A 219 -11.25 2.04 -12.18
CA MET A 219 -11.73 0.66 -12.30
C MET A 219 -12.17 0.41 -13.74
N ARG A 220 -11.37 -0.36 -14.48
CA ARG A 220 -11.70 -0.76 -15.85
C ARG A 220 -12.64 -1.96 -15.82
N SER A 221 -13.87 -1.76 -16.30
CA SER A 221 -14.78 -2.86 -16.60
C SER A 221 -14.14 -3.74 -17.68
N ASN A 222 -14.02 -5.05 -17.41
CA ASN A 222 -13.42 -6.05 -18.32
C ASN A 222 -14.15 -6.21 -19.68
N SER A 223 -15.11 -5.35 -20.02
CA SER A 223 -15.85 -5.34 -21.28
C SER A 223 -15.12 -4.63 -22.43
N SER A 224 -13.96 -3.99 -22.21
CA SER A 224 -13.23 -3.30 -23.29
C SER A 224 -11.74 -3.70 -23.36
N ARG A 225 -11.47 -4.93 -23.82
CA ARG A 225 -10.16 -5.28 -24.39
C ARG A 225 -10.00 -4.65 -25.78
N THR A 226 -9.77 -3.34 -25.82
CA THR A 226 -9.02 -2.70 -26.89
C THR A 226 -8.12 -1.64 -26.26
N PRO A 227 -6.79 -1.69 -26.45
CA PRO A 227 -5.95 -0.58 -26.02
C PRO A 227 -6.32 0.61 -26.92
N ARG A 228 -7.02 1.61 -26.36
CA ARG A 228 -7.08 2.91 -26.99
C ARG A 228 -5.67 3.48 -26.93
N SER A 229 -5.02 3.55 -28.08
CA SER A 229 -3.84 4.40 -28.27
C SER A 229 -4.24 5.80 -27.82
N CYS A 230 -3.55 6.32 -26.81
CA CYS A 230 -3.71 7.70 -26.36
C CYS A 230 -3.25 8.61 -27.49
N GLN A 231 -4.17 9.01 -28.37
CA GLN A 231 -3.97 10.19 -29.19
C GLN A 231 -4.33 11.39 -28.33
N SER A 232 -3.31 12.09 -27.87
CA SER A 232 -3.41 13.45 -27.34
C SER A 232 -4.24 14.29 -28.32
N PRO A 233 -5.21 15.12 -27.87
CA PRO A 233 -5.78 16.12 -28.75
C PRO A 233 -4.69 17.17 -29.00
N GLU A 234 -4.07 17.16 -30.19
CA GLU A 234 -3.33 18.33 -30.65
C GLU A 234 -4.29 19.52 -30.72
N PRO A 235 -3.93 20.69 -30.16
CA PRO A 235 -4.72 21.89 -30.39
C PRO A 235 -4.68 22.23 -31.88
N PRO A 236 -5.78 22.77 -32.46
CA PRO A 236 -5.77 23.18 -33.86
C PRO A 236 -4.86 24.41 -34.02
N MET A 237 -3.61 24.19 -34.42
CA MET A 237 -2.74 25.28 -34.86
C MET A 237 -3.22 25.80 -36.21
N THR A 238 -3.51 27.10 -36.29
CA THR A 238 -3.78 27.76 -37.57
C THR A 238 -2.49 27.88 -38.40
N PRO A 239 -2.54 27.77 -39.75
CA PRO A 239 -1.35 27.64 -40.61
C PRO A 239 -0.34 28.80 -40.58
N GLY A 240 -0.57 29.87 -39.81
CA GLY A 240 0.31 31.05 -39.74
C GLY A 240 1.24 31.11 -38.52
N GLU A 241 1.04 30.28 -37.50
CA GLU A 241 1.82 30.38 -36.24
C GLU A 241 3.12 29.54 -36.29
N PHE A 242 3.19 28.55 -37.17
CA PHE A 242 4.38 27.70 -37.35
C PHE A 242 5.55 28.44 -38.02
N ASP A 243 5.26 29.29 -39.02
CA ASP A 243 6.29 30.06 -39.73
C ASP A 243 6.97 31.08 -38.82
N MET A 244 6.22 31.73 -37.92
CA MET A 244 6.78 32.73 -36.99
C MET A 244 7.79 32.15 -35.98
N LEU A 245 7.66 30.86 -35.62
CA LEU A 245 8.57 30.18 -34.71
C LEU A 245 9.84 29.67 -35.42
N SER A 246 9.76 29.38 -36.72
CA SER A 246 10.90 28.94 -37.52
C SER A 246 11.90 30.05 -37.85
N GLU A 247 11.44 31.31 -37.99
CA GLU A 247 12.33 32.45 -38.28
C GLU A 247 13.18 32.91 -37.06
N HIS A 248 12.80 32.54 -35.83
CA HIS A 248 13.51 32.96 -34.61
C HIS A 248 14.59 31.97 -34.12
N LEU A 249 14.85 30.89 -34.87
CA LEU A 249 15.88 29.88 -34.54
C LEU A 249 16.92 29.75 -35.65
N CYS A 250 17.33 30.86 -36.26
CA CYS A 250 18.50 30.92 -37.11
C CYS A 250 19.72 31.41 -36.31
N PHE A 251 20.47 30.47 -35.73
CA PHE A 251 21.87 30.69 -35.34
C PHE A 251 22.70 29.47 -35.75
N ASP A 252 23.26 29.58 -36.95
CA ASP A 252 24.54 29.08 -37.47
C ASP A 252 25.10 27.78 -36.86
N ILE A 253 24.75 26.64 -37.47
CA ILE A 253 25.64 25.47 -37.55
C ILE A 253 26.23 25.49 -38.96
N ASP A 254 27.40 26.08 -39.09
CA ASP A 254 28.45 25.66 -40.01
C ASP A 254 29.68 26.50 -39.70
N THR A 255 30.71 25.89 -39.10
CA THR A 255 32.11 25.89 -39.58
C THR A 255 33.01 25.21 -38.52
N MET A 256 33.93 24.37 -38.99
CA MET A 256 35.17 23.86 -38.34
C MET A 256 35.15 22.43 -37.77
N SER A 257 35.28 21.48 -38.70
CA SER A 257 36.43 20.56 -38.84
C SER A 257 37.31 20.25 -37.61
N SER A 258 37.39 18.96 -37.27
CA SER A 258 38.52 18.27 -36.58
C SER A 258 39.85 18.52 -37.33
N PRO A 259 41.09 18.40 -36.76
CA PRO A 259 41.53 17.50 -35.67
C PRO A 259 42.58 18.08 -34.68
N TYR A 260 42.98 17.33 -33.65
CA TYR A 260 44.39 17.00 -33.32
C TYR A 260 44.49 16.24 -31.98
N SER A 261 45.33 15.21 -32.01
CA SER A 261 45.86 14.45 -30.89
C SER A 261 46.71 15.29 -29.94
N GLU A 262 46.70 14.93 -28.65
CA GLU A 262 47.88 14.53 -27.86
C GLU A 262 47.44 13.63 -26.71
#